data_AF-A0A2N5J6X7-F1
#
_entry.id   AF-A0A2N5J6X7-F1
#
_cell.length_a   1.000
_cell.length_b   1.000
_cell.length_c   1.000
_cell.angle_alpha   90.00
_cell.angle_beta   90.00
_cell.angle_gamma   90.00
#
_symmetry.space_group_name_H-M   'P 1'
#
loop_
_entity.id
_entity.type
_entity.pdbx_description
1 polymer ?
#
loop_
_entity_poly.entity_id
_entity_poly.type
_entity_poly.pdbx_seq_one_letter_code
_entity_poly.pdbx_strand_id
1 'polypeptide(L)' 'MDLNTSNLRQVLRFYLEPGVDPHAPTKVYRLYNPKRYHKMRDGRGNGGGEHVYTTSYGEYLAVIRAGWRGEGVAWRSL' A
#
# COMPACT_ATOMS: atom_id res chain seq x y z
N MET A 1 23.47 8.75 10.76
CA MET A 1 22.41 9.14 9.81
C MET A 1 22.58 8.25 8.60
N ASP A 2 22.08 7.02 8.68
CA ASP A 2 22.35 6.00 7.69
C ASP A 2 21.25 6.05 6.62
N LEU A 3 21.59 6.65 5.48
CA LEU A 3 20.78 6.58 4.28
C LEU A 3 20.88 5.14 3.74
N ASN A 4 19.95 4.30 4.21
CA ASN A 4 19.76 2.95 3.73
C ASN A 4 19.64 2.97 2.19
N THR A 5 20.61 2.34 1.54
CA THR A 5 20.81 2.18 0.08
C THR A 5 19.62 1.58 -0.68
N SER A 6 18.51 1.26 0.00
CA SER A 6 17.26 0.78 -0.58
C SER A 6 16.41 1.88 -1.25
N ASN A 7 16.48 3.13 -0.79
CA ASN A 7 15.66 4.23 -1.36
C ASN A 7 16.27 4.86 -2.62
N LEU A 8 17.59 4.93 -2.71
CA LEU A 8 18.26 5.48 -3.90
C LEU A 8 18.05 4.59 -5.13
N ARG A 9 17.91 3.27 -4.95
CA ARG A 9 17.56 2.35 -6.06
C ARG A 9 16.14 2.52 -6.57
N GLN A 10 15.19 2.97 -5.75
CA GLN A 10 13.82 3.26 -6.21
C GLN A 10 13.74 4.60 -6.94
N VAL A 11 14.40 5.63 -6.41
CA VAL A 11 14.44 6.96 -7.03
C VAL A 11 15.23 6.93 -8.34
N LEU A 12 16.35 6.21 -8.41
CA LEU A 12 17.15 6.11 -9.63
C LEU A 12 16.48 5.26 -10.72
N ARG A 13 15.64 4.28 -10.34
CA ARG A 13 14.81 3.50 -11.29
C ARG A 13 13.82 4.38 -12.07
N PHE A 14 13.36 5.49 -11.49
CA PHE A 14 12.44 6.42 -12.16
C PHE A 14 13.09 7.20 -13.31
N TYR A 15 14.42 7.36 -13.31
CA TYR A 15 15.09 8.29 -14.21
C TYR A 15 16.00 7.65 -15.27
N LEU A 16 16.34 6.36 -15.20
CA LEU A 16 17.41 5.78 -16.05
C LEU A 16 17.12 4.41 -16.70
N GLU A 17 15.93 3.82 -16.59
CA GLU A 17 15.60 2.58 -17.33
C GLU A 17 14.70 2.88 -18.55
N PRO A 18 15.20 2.76 -19.80
CA PRO A 18 14.35 2.82 -20.99
C PRO A 18 13.40 1.62 -20.97
N GLY A 19 12.11 1.87 -20.70
CA GLY A 19 11.07 0.83 -20.68
C GLY A 19 9.98 1.01 -19.62
N VAL A 20 10.12 1.95 -18.68
CA VAL A 20 9.03 2.35 -17.80
C VAL A 20 8.26 3.47 -18.48
N ASP A 21 7.17 3.13 -19.16
CA ASP A 21 6.23 4.12 -19.67
C ASP A 21 5.53 4.79 -18.46
N PRO A 22 5.73 6.10 -18.21
CA PRO A 22 5.09 6.80 -17.10
C PRO A 22 3.56 6.90 -17.26
N HIS A 23 3.04 6.57 -18.44
CA HIS A 23 1.62 6.48 -18.75
C HIS A 23 1.07 5.06 -18.69
N ALA A 24 1.91 4.06 -18.36
CA ALA A 24 1.43 2.70 -18.21
C ALA A 24 0.50 2.57 -16.99
N PRO A 25 -0.61 1.81 -17.11
CA PRO A 25 -1.51 1.51 -16.01
C PRO A 25 -0.76 0.95 -14.78
N THR A 26 -0.82 1.66 -13.66
CA THR A 26 -0.13 1.26 -12.43
C THR A 26 -1.00 0.33 -11.60
N LYS A 27 -0.44 -0.76 -11.07
CA LYS A 27 -1.18 -1.65 -10.14
C LYS A 27 -1.51 -0.91 -8.85
N VAL A 28 -2.78 -0.92 -8.46
CA VAL A 28 -3.24 -0.45 -7.16
C VAL A 28 -3.53 -1.66 -6.28
N TYR A 29 -2.79 -1.80 -5.19
CA TYR A 29 -2.95 -2.86 -4.22
C TYR A 29 -3.95 -2.48 -3.13
N ARG A 30 -4.80 -3.41 -2.70
CA ARG A 30 -5.74 -3.23 -1.59
C ARG A 30 -5.30 -4.03 -0.37
N LEU A 31 -5.38 -3.40 0.79
CA LEU A 31 -5.18 -4.03 2.09
C LEU A 31 -6.44 -3.89 2.93
N TYR A 32 -6.76 -4.93 3.68
CA TYR A 32 -7.88 -4.99 4.60
C TYR A 32 -7.38 -5.09 6.03
N ASN A 33 -7.92 -4.26 6.92
CA ASN A 33 -7.70 -4.35 8.35
C ASN A 33 -8.78 -5.23 9.01
N PRO A 34 -8.45 -6.48 9.42
CA PRO A 34 -9.42 -7.32 10.11
C PRO A 34 -9.67 -6.89 11.56
N LYS A 35 -8.90 -5.94 12.11
CA LYS A 35 -9.08 -5.54 13.51
C LYS A 35 -10.45 -4.90 13.69
N ARG A 36 -11.21 -5.49 14.60
CA ARG A 36 -12.43 -4.90 15.13
C ARG A 36 -12.04 -3.86 16.16
N TYR A 37 -12.57 -2.66 16.01
CA TYR A 37 -12.52 -1.66 17.08
C TYR A 37 -13.72 -1.85 18.00
N HIS A 38 -13.52 -1.65 19.31
CA HIS A 38 -14.65 -1.64 20.24
C HIS A 38 -15.58 -0.47 19.87
N LYS A 39 -16.82 -0.79 19.48
CA LYS A 39 -17.85 0.24 19.33
C LYS A 39 -18.12 0.87 20.69
N MET A 40 -18.02 2.19 20.78
CA MET A 40 -18.47 2.92 21.96
C MET A 40 -19.97 2.66 22.17
N ARG A 41 -20.42 2.66 23.42
CA ARG A 41 -21.79 2.29 23.83
C ARG A 41 -22.88 3.16 23.18
N ASP A 42 -22.51 4.33 22.67
CA ASP A 42 -23.37 5.28 21.95
C ASP A 42 -23.53 4.98 20.45
N GLY A 43 -22.93 3.89 19.97
CA GLY A 43 -23.00 3.46 18.57
C GLY A 43 -22.05 4.21 17.62
N ARG A 44 -21.21 5.13 18.13
CA ARG A 44 -20.24 5.85 17.29
C ARG A 44 -18.97 5.01 17.15
N GLY A 45 -18.62 4.66 15.92
CA GLY A 45 -17.40 3.92 15.58
C GLY A 45 -17.60 2.91 14.44
N ASN A 46 -16.59 2.80 13.57
CA ASN A 46 -16.65 1.99 12.35
C ASN A 46 -16.65 0.47 12.61
N GLY A 47 -16.37 0.02 13.84
CA GLY A 47 -16.39 -1.40 14.22
C GLY A 47 -15.29 -2.28 13.59
N GLY A 48 -14.40 -1.69 12.78
CA GLY A 48 -13.32 -2.36 12.05
C GLY A 48 -13.57 -2.39 10.54
N GLY A 49 -12.79 -3.21 9.83
CA GLY A 49 -13.02 -3.51 8.42
C GLY A 49 -12.54 -2.46 7.42
N GLU A 50 -11.55 -1.67 7.81
CA GLU A 50 -10.97 -0.62 6.97
C GLU A 50 -10.23 -1.21 5.78
N HIS A 51 -10.21 -0.45 4.68
CA HIS A 51 -9.37 -0.75 3.53
C HIS A 51 -8.47 0.44 3.22
N VAL A 52 -7.25 0.15 2.79
CA VAL A 52 -6.33 1.15 2.23
C VAL A 52 -5.81 0.69 0.88
N TYR A 53 -5.38 1.66 0.06
CA TYR A 53 -4.93 1.44 -1.30
C TYR A 53 -3.57 2.08 -1.51
N THR A 54 -2.67 1.37 -2.18
CA THR A 54 -1.34 1.89 -2.50
C THR A 54 -0.87 1.40 -3.85
N THR A 55 -0.13 2.22 -4.58
CA THR A 55 0.62 1.81 -5.78
C THR A 55 2.01 1.27 -5.42
N SER A 56 2.48 1.50 -4.19
CA SER A 56 3.77 1.02 -3.70
C SER A 56 3.69 -0.43 -3.23
N TYR A 57 4.34 -1.34 -3.96
CA TYR A 57 4.44 -2.73 -3.52
C TYR A 57 5.23 -2.87 -2.20
N GLY A 58 6.18 -1.96 -1.93
CA GLY A 58 6.92 -1.93 -0.68
C GLY A 58 6.03 -1.59 0.52
N GLU A 59 5.16 -0.59 0.38
CA GLU A 59 4.16 -0.24 1.40
C GLU A 59 3.17 -1.39 1.60
N TYR A 60 2.67 -1.98 0.51
CA TYR A 60 1.80 -3.16 0.58
C TYR A 60 2.41 -4.29 1.42
N LEU A 61 3.67 -4.65 1.17
CA LEU A 61 4.36 -5.69 1.95
C LEU A 61 4.60 -5.26 3.41
N ALA A 62 4.92 -3.99 3.66
CA ALA A 62 5.13 -3.49 5.01
C ALA A 62 3.85 -3.57 5.86
N VAL A 63 2.70 -3.18 5.29
CA VAL A 63 1.41 -3.21 5.99
C VAL A 63 0.91 -4.65 6.20
N ILE A 64 1.19 -5.57 5.27
CA ILE A 64 0.98 -7.02 5.51
C ILE A 64 1.80 -7.51 6.71
N ARG A 65 3.10 -7.18 6.76
CA ARG A 65 3.96 -7.55 7.90
C ARG A 65 3.49 -6.94 9.22
N ALA A 66 2.83 -5.79 9.18
CA ALA A 66 2.20 -5.15 10.34
C ALA A 66 0.87 -5.82 10.76
N GLY A 67 0.42 -6.86 10.06
CA GLY A 67 -0.72 -7.71 10.44
C GLY A 67 -2.02 -7.44 9.69
N TRP A 68 -2.00 -6.63 8.64
CA TRP A 68 -3.17 -6.46 7.77
C TRP A 68 -3.23 -7.58 6.72
N ARG A 69 -4.42 -7.83 6.18
CA ARG A 69 -4.61 -8.79 5.09
C ARG A 69 -4.35 -8.11 3.76
N GLY A 70 -3.34 -8.57 3.03
CA GLY A 70 -3.12 -8.18 1.64
C GLY A 70 -4.15 -8.85 0.73
N GLU A 71 -4.90 -8.06 -0.03
CA GLU A 71 -5.93 -8.59 -0.95
C GLU A 71 -5.49 -8.61 -2.42
N GLY A 72 -4.29 -8.08 -2.69
CA GLY A 72 -3.67 -8.10 -4.02
C GLY A 72 -4.04 -6.87 -4.83
N VAL A 73 -3.95 -6.99 -6.16
CA VAL A 73 -4.28 -5.91 -7.10
C VAL A 73 -5.80 -5.74 -7.13
N ALA A 74 -6.29 -4.56 -6.77
CA ALA A 74 -7.71 -4.23 -6.84
C ALA A 74 -8.10 -3.69 -8.23
N TRP A 75 -7.26 -2.85 -8.83
CA TRP A 75 -7.37 -2.40 -10.22
C TRP A 75 -6.02 -1.91 -10.75
N ARG A 76 -5.97 -1.58 -12.03
CA ARG A 76 -4.87 -0.80 -12.63
C ARG A 76 -5.36 0.64 -12.83
N SER A 77 -4.53 1.63 -12.52
CA SER A 77 -4.85 3.03 -12.80
C SER A 77 -5.06 3.26 -14.30
N LEU A 78 -5.82 4.29 -14.63
CA LEU A 78 -5.86 4.82 -15.99
C LEU A 78 -4.55 5.53 -16.32
#